data_AF-A0A2A5M727-F1
#
_entry.id   AF-A0A2A5M727-F1
#
_cell.length_a   1.000
_cell.length_b   1.000
_cell.length_c   1.000
_cell.angle_alpha   90.00
_cell.angle_beta   90.00
_cell.angle_gamma   90.00
#
_symmetry.space_group_name_H-M   'P 1'
#
loop_
_entity.id
_entity.type
_entity.pdbx_description
1 polymer ?
#
loop_
_entity_poly.entity_id
_entity_poly.type
_entity_poly.pdbx_seq_one_letter_code
_entity_poly.pdbx_strand_id
1 'polypeptide(L)'
;MKKEITLNESFKTLLKSIFSDTDQAKKLIQAFEEFANDRATTQRLNFGNLKQEAIEQIRNELVSKDLFQSETKGLEAEIKRMESSLKQQGIY
;
A
#
# COMPACT_ATOMS: atom_id res chain seq x y z
N MET A 1 35.34 -5.02 15.30
CA MET A 1 34.15 -4.13 15.28
C MET A 1 32.93 -4.99 14.97
N LYS A 2 31.90 -4.99 15.83
CA LYS A 2 30.59 -5.54 15.41
C LYS A 2 30.06 -4.65 14.28
N LYS A 3 29.66 -5.26 13.16
CA LYS A 3 29.11 -4.53 12.02
C LYS A 3 27.71 -4.06 12.41
N GLU A 4 27.47 -2.76 12.31
CA GLU A 4 26.16 -2.19 12.56
C GLU A 4 25.18 -2.71 11.51
N ILE A 5 24.10 -3.33 11.96
CA ILE A 5 23.04 -3.83 11.10
C ILE A 5 22.13 -2.66 10.76
N THR A 6 22.09 -2.30 9.48
CA THR A 6 21.12 -1.35 8.93
C THR A 6 20.11 -2.11 8.08
N LEU A 7 18.86 -1.64 8.08
CA LEU A 7 17.85 -2.20 7.19
C LEU A 7 18.21 -1.90 5.74
N ASN A 8 17.93 -2.83 4.83
CA ASN A 8 18.13 -2.57 3.41
C ASN A 8 17.11 -1.52 2.90
N GLU A 9 17.49 -0.79 1.85
CA GLU A 9 16.69 0.32 1.33
C GLU A 9 15.32 -0.12 0.77
N SER A 10 15.23 -1.33 0.23
CA SER A 10 13.95 -1.88 -0.25
C SER A 10 12.95 -2.06 0.90
N PHE A 11 13.41 -2.56 2.05
CA PHE A 11 12.57 -2.74 3.23
C PHE A 11 12.19 -1.41 3.88
N LYS A 12 13.12 -0.44 3.94
CA LYS A 12 12.80 0.93 4.39
C LYS A 12 11.75 1.59 3.48
N THR A 13 11.83 1.37 2.17
CA THR A 13 10.87 1.89 1.20
C THR A 13 9.49 1.27 1.40
N LEU A 14 9.42 -0.03 1.63
CA LEU A 14 8.18 -0.73 1.96
C LEU A 14 7.53 -0.18 3.24
N LEU A 15 8.30 0.04 4.31
CA LEU A 15 7.75 0.62 5.54
C LEU A 15 7.21 2.03 5.30
N LYS A 16 7.91 2.86 4.52
CA LYS A 16 7.43 4.20 4.15
C LYS A 16 6.16 4.17 3.28
N SER A 17 5.95 3.12 2.48
CA SER A 17 4.72 3.01 1.67
C SER A 17 3.51 2.50 2.48
N ILE A 18 3.73 1.81 3.60
CA ILE A 18 2.68 1.27 4.46
C ILE A 18 2.18 2.32 5.47
N PHE A 19 2.97 3.33 5.80
CA PHE A 19 2.59 4.38 6.76
C PHE A 19 2.50 5.72 6.04
N SER A 20 1.32 6.34 6.09
CA SER A 20 1.11 7.68 5.54
C SER A 20 1.93 8.75 6.29
N ASP A 21 2.21 8.53 7.58
CA ASP A 21 3.09 9.38 8.38
C ASP A 21 4.55 8.92 8.28
N THR A 22 5.37 9.73 7.61
CA THR A 22 6.80 9.46 7.41
C THR A 22 7.59 9.39 8.72
N ASP A 23 7.14 10.04 9.79
CA ASP A 23 7.82 10.00 11.09
C ASP A 23 7.52 8.71 11.85
N GLN A 24 6.34 8.12 11.66
CA GLN A 24 6.06 6.78 12.17
C GLN A 24 6.92 5.71 11.50
N ALA A 25 7.05 5.77 10.17
CA ALA A 25 7.94 4.88 9.43
C ALA A 25 9.39 5.00 9.91
N LYS A 26 9.90 6.22 10.15
CA LYS A 26 11.26 6.45 10.68
C LYS A 26 11.45 5.85 12.07
N LYS A 27 10.50 6.07 12.99
CA LYS A 27 10.56 5.50 14.35
C LYS A 27 10.59 3.97 14.32
N LEU A 28 9.82 3.37 13.41
CA LEU A 28 9.79 1.92 13.26
C LEU A 28 11.10 1.38 12.66
N ILE A 29 11.63 2.03 11.62
CA ILE A 29 12.95 1.70 11.03
C ILE A 29 14.04 1.75 12.10
N GLN A 30 14.08 2.85 12.87
CA GLN A 30 15.08 3.05 13.91
C GLN A 30 14.95 1.99 15.03
N ALA A 31 13.73 1.64 15.44
CA ALA A 31 13.53 0.60 16.44
C ALA A 31 13.98 -0.80 15.97
N PHE A 32 13.77 -1.13 14.68
CA PHE A 32 14.27 -2.37 14.09
C PHE A 32 15.80 -2.41 14.06
N GLU A 33 16.45 -1.30 13.69
CA GLU A 33 17.91 -1.20 13.69
C GLU A 33 18.47 -1.25 15.12
N GLU A 34 17.83 -0.58 16.09
CA GLU A 34 18.20 -0.69 17.50
C GLU A 34 18.09 -2.14 18.01
N PHE A 35 16.99 -2.82 17.73
CA PHE A 35 16.78 -4.22 18.09
C PHE A 35 17.81 -5.16 17.44
N ALA A 36 18.03 -5.03 16.12
CA ALA A 36 18.98 -5.87 15.39
C ALA A 36 20.44 -5.69 15.88
N ASN A 37 20.74 -4.55 16.50
CA ASN A 37 22.05 -4.26 17.08
C ASN A 37 22.13 -4.53 18.59
N ASP A 38 21.18 -5.26 19.18
CA ASP A 38 21.07 -5.53 20.63
C ASP A 38 21.07 -4.24 21.49
N ARG A 39 20.56 -3.13 20.94
CA ARG A 39 20.42 -1.86 21.67
C ARG A 39 19.03 -1.78 22.28
N ALA A 40 18.94 -1.20 23.48
CA ALA A 40 17.66 -0.84 24.07
C ALA A 40 16.95 0.16 23.14
N THR A 41 15.71 -0.15 22.76
CA THR A 41 14.94 0.73 21.88
C THR A 41 14.65 2.06 22.56
N THR A 42 15.06 3.16 21.95
CA THR A 42 14.79 4.52 22.44
C THR A 42 13.46 5.07 21.94
N GLN A 43 12.87 4.38 20.97
CA GLN A 43 11.62 4.75 20.32
C GLN A 43 10.41 4.30 21.12
N ARG A 44 9.54 5.25 21.46
CA ARG A 44 8.21 4.94 22.01
C ARG A 44 7.29 4.51 20.87
N LEU A 45 7.17 3.20 20.68
CA LEU A 45 6.29 2.61 19.66
C LEU A 45 4.91 2.29 20.24
N ASN A 46 3.85 2.69 19.54
CA ASN A 46 2.50 2.20 19.79
C ASN A 46 2.10 1.25 18.65
N PHE A 47 2.37 -0.04 18.86
CA PHE A 47 2.04 -1.09 17.88
C PHE A 47 0.53 -1.23 17.61
N GLY A 48 -0.32 -0.82 18.55
CA GLY A 48 -1.78 -0.81 18.36
C GLY A 48 -2.19 0.18 17.27
N ASN A 49 -1.67 1.40 17.34
CA ASN A 49 -1.93 2.43 16.34
C ASN A 49 -1.34 2.07 14.97
N LEU A 50 -0.07 1.63 14.95
CA LEU A 50 0.60 1.22 13.71
C LEU A 50 -0.16 0.09 12.98
N LYS A 51 -0.67 -0.90 13.73
CA LYS A 51 -1.47 -1.99 13.16
C LYS A 51 -2.78 -1.48 12.56
N GLN A 52 -3.46 -0.55 13.23
CA GLN A 52 -4.71 0.03 12.72
C GLN A 52 -4.48 0.85 11.44
N GLU A 53 -3.48 1.73 11.43
CA GLU A 53 -3.14 2.55 10.24
C GLU A 53 -2.78 1.68 9.03
N ALA A 54 -2.01 0.61 9.23
CA ALA A 54 -1.68 -0.34 8.16
C ALA A 54 -2.93 -1.08 7.64
N ILE A 55 -3.83 -1.50 8.53
CA ILE A 55 -5.09 -2.16 8.16
C ILE A 55 -6.00 -1.21 7.37
N GLU A 56 -6.12 0.05 7.79
CA GLU A 56 -6.93 1.06 7.10
C GLU A 56 -6.39 1.33 5.68
N GLN A 57 -5.08 1.47 5.53
CA GLN A 57 -4.46 1.67 4.22
C GLN A 57 -4.65 0.45 3.30
N ILE A 58 -4.48 -0.77 3.82
CA ILE A 58 -4.74 -1.99 3.05
C ILE A 58 -6.22 -2.05 2.63
N ARG A 59 -7.15 -1.71 3.53
CA ARG A 59 -8.58 -1.70 3.21
C ARG A 59 -8.90 -0.68 2.10
N ASN A 60 -8.38 0.54 2.21
CA ASN A 60 -8.63 1.59 1.23
C ASN A 60 -8.11 1.21 -0.17
N GLU A 61 -6.92 0.62 -0.23
CA GLU A 61 -6.33 0.12 -1.48
C GLU A 61 -7.18 -1.00 -2.10
N LEU A 62 -7.68 -1.95 -1.30
CA LEU A 62 -8.55 -3.02 -1.79
C LEU A 62 -9.90 -2.50 -2.30
N VAL A 63 -10.56 -1.60 -1.55
CA VAL A 63 -11.82 -0.98 -1.97
C VAL A 63 -11.64 -0.20 -3.27
N SER A 64 -10.52 0.52 -3.42
CA SER A 64 -10.22 1.27 -4.64
C SER A 64 -10.04 0.34 -5.86
N LYS A 65 -9.39 -0.81 -5.67
CA LYS A 65 -9.24 -1.84 -6.72
C LYS A 65 -10.58 -2.44 -7.14
N ASP A 66 -11.45 -2.74 -6.17
CA ASP A 66 -12.77 -3.30 -6.46
C ASP A 66 -13.64 -2.30 -7.23
N LEU A 67 -13.60 -1.02 -6.85
CA LEU A 67 -14.31 0.06 -7.56
C LEU A 67 -13.80 0.18 -9.01
N PHE A 68 -12.49 0.25 -9.20
CA PHE A 68 -11.87 0.34 -10.53
C PHE A 68 -12.26 -0.84 -11.44
N GLN A 69 -12.28 -2.06 -10.90
CA GLN A 69 -12.72 -3.24 -11.65
C GLN A 69 -14.20 -3.18 -12.02
N SER A 70 -15.05 -2.68 -11.13
CA SER A 70 -16.47 -2.50 -11.39
C SER A 70 -16.73 -1.48 -12.51
N GLU A 71 -16.07 -0.33 -12.46
CA GLU A 71 -16.18 0.71 -13.50
C GLU A 71 -15.69 0.19 -14.85
N THR A 72 -14.55 -0.52 -14.88
CA THR A 72 -14.00 -1.13 -16.10
C THR A 72 -14.99 -2.10 -16.74
N LYS A 73 -15.60 -2.99 -15.95
CA LYS A 73 -16.64 -3.92 -16.45
C LYS A 73 -17.88 -3.17 -16.99
N GLY A 74 -18.27 -2.08 -16.32
CA GLY A 74 -19.36 -1.21 -16.78
C GLY A 74 -19.08 -0.62 -18.15
N LEU A 75 -17.87 -0.08 -18.34
CA LEU A 75 -17.39 0.47 -19.60
C LEU A 75 -17.29 -0.59 -20.71
N GLU A 76 -16.75 -1.77 -20.43
CA GLU A 76 -16.70 -2.89 -21.38
C GLU A 76 -18.09 -3.29 -21.87
N ALA A 77 -19.07 -3.36 -20.95
CA ALA A 77 -20.45 -3.67 -21.30
C ALA A 77 -21.09 -2.57 -22.17
N GLU A 78 -20.77 -1.31 -21.92
CA GLU A 78 -21.24 -0.18 -22.72
C GLU A 78 -20.63 -0.17 -24.12
N ILE A 79 -19.32 -0.40 -24.24
CA ILE A 79 -18.63 -0.56 -25.53
C ILE A 79 -19.28 -1.67 -26.35
N LYS A 80 -19.52 -2.83 -25.75
CA LYS A 80 -20.17 -3.97 -26.44
C LYS A 80 -21.60 -3.65 -26.90
N ARG A 81 -22.35 -2.87 -26.11
CA ARG A 81 -23.68 -2.38 -26.51
C ARG A 81 -23.57 -1.41 -27.70
N MET A 82 -22.64 -0.47 -27.67
CA MET A 82 -22.43 0.47 -28.77
C MET A 82 -22.01 -0.24 -30.06
N GLU A 83 -21.07 -1.18 -30.00
CA GLU A 83 -20.66 -2.00 -31.15
C GLU A 83 -21.84 -2.77 -31.75
N SER A 84 -22.69 -3.34 -30.90
CA SER A 84 -23.89 -4.07 -31.34
C SER A 84 -24.89 -3.13 -32.03
N SER A 85 -25.10 -1.93 -31.48
CA SER A 85 -25.97 -0.91 -32.08
C SER A 85 -25.44 -0.43 -33.43
N LEU A 86 -24.13 -0.20 -33.56
CA LEU A 86 -23.51 0.22 -34.81
C LEU A 86 -23.64 -0.86 -35.90
N LYS A 87 -23.47 -2.14 -35.54
CA LYS A 87 -23.71 -3.28 -36.44
C LYS A 87 -25.17 -3.36 -36.90
N GLN A 88 -26.13 -3.17 -35.99
CA GLN A 88 -27.56 -3.17 -36.34
C GLN A 88 -27.94 -2.02 -37.29
N GLN A 89 -27.25 -0.89 -37.19
CA GLN A 89 -27.45 0.26 -38.06
C GLN A 89 -26.72 0.14 -39.42
N GLY A 90 -25.96 -0.95 -39.65
CA GLY A 90 -25.20 -1.16 -40.88
C GLY A 90 -24.02 -0.20 -41.05
N ILE A 91 -23.56 0.42 -39.95
CA ILE A 91 -22.44 1.38 -39.93
C ILE A 91 -21.09 0.63 -39.79
N TYR A 92 -21.12 -0.69 -39.55
CA TYR A 92 -20.00 -1.62 -39.56
C TYR A 92 -20.44 -3.01 -40.02
#